data_AF-A0A800FIP1-F1
#
_entry.id   AF-A0A800FIP1-F1
#
_cell.length_a   1.000
_cell.length_b   1.000
_cell.length_c   1.000
_cell.angle_alpha   90.00
_cell.angle_beta   90.00
_cell.angle_gamma   90.00
#
_symmetry.space_group_name_H-M   'P 1'
#
loop_
_entity.id
_entity.type
_entity.pdbx_description
1 polymer ?
#
loop_
_entity_poly.entity_id
_entity_poly.type
_entity_poly.pdbx_seq_one_letter_code
_entity_poly.pdbx_strand_id
1 'polypeptide(L)' 'MKSPKKKHNKTDKQTKNNSQHRTLPRPTEIKAYLDQHVVGQEQAKKVMAVAVHNHYKRILFQDLDDGVKLEKSNILVLGP' A
#
# COMPACT_ATOMS: atom_id res chain seq x y z
N MET A 1 39.53 -3.93 -29.18
CA MET A 1 38.09 -3.66 -28.97
C MET A 1 37.70 -4.03 -27.55
N LYS A 2 37.01 -3.13 -26.82
CA LYS A 2 36.54 -3.40 -25.45
C LYS A 2 35.13 -4.01 -25.51
N SER A 3 34.97 -5.21 -24.98
CA SER A 3 33.68 -5.88 -24.77
C SER A 3 32.91 -5.22 -23.62
N PRO A 4 31.59 -4.96 -23.74
CA PRO A 4 30.79 -4.43 -22.63
C PRO A 4 30.39 -5.56 -21.66
N LYS A 5 30.74 -5.40 -20.38
CA LYS A 5 30.30 -6.29 -19.29
C LYS A 5 28.81 -6.06 -18.98
N LYS A 6 28.01 -7.11 -19.14
CA LYS A 6 26.58 -7.24 -18.77
C LYS A 6 26.36 -6.88 -17.29
N LYS A 7 25.39 -6.01 -17.03
CA LYS A 7 24.82 -5.77 -15.71
C LYS A 7 23.87 -6.92 -15.34
N HIS A 8 24.04 -7.46 -14.13
CA HIS A 8 23.15 -8.45 -13.52
C HIS A 8 21.81 -7.80 -13.16
N ASN A 9 20.72 -8.21 -13.80
CA ASN A 9 19.38 -7.99 -13.27
C ASN A 9 18.86 -9.31 -12.71
N LYS A 10 18.67 -9.29 -11.38
CA LYS A 10 18.16 -10.38 -10.57
C LYS A 10 16.76 -10.78 -11.05
N THR A 11 16.63 -12.08 -11.29
CA THR A 11 15.37 -12.82 -11.41
C THR A 11 14.47 -12.56 -10.21
N ASP A 12 13.28 -12.01 -10.44
CA ASP A 12 12.14 -12.20 -9.55
C ASP A 12 11.18 -13.18 -10.24
N LYS A 13 11.35 -14.45 -9.91
CA LYS A 13 10.32 -15.46 -10.13
C LYS A 13 9.33 -15.29 -8.99
N GLN A 14 8.09 -14.88 -9.28
CA GLN A 14 6.98 -15.20 -8.39
C GLN A 14 5.79 -15.74 -9.17
N THR A 15 5.42 -16.92 -8.69
CA THR A 15 4.55 -17.95 -9.20
C THR A 15 3.08 -17.51 -9.19
N LYS A 16 2.34 -17.95 -10.21
CA LYS A 16 0.88 -17.85 -10.32
C LYS A 16 0.19 -18.57 -9.16
N ASN A 17 -0.78 -17.93 -8.51
CA ASN A 17 -1.85 -18.61 -7.78
C ASN A 17 -3.17 -17.87 -7.99
N ASN A 18 -4.17 -18.63 -8.43
CA ASN A 18 -5.48 -18.19 -8.86
C ASN A 18 -6.43 -18.25 -7.66
N SER A 19 -6.48 -17.17 -6.89
CA SER A 19 -7.50 -16.89 -5.87
C SER A 19 -8.02 -15.50 -6.19
N GLN A 20 -9.32 -15.25 -6.07
CA GLN A 20 -9.92 -13.93 -6.33
C GLN A 20 -9.26 -12.87 -5.45
N HIS A 21 -8.18 -12.28 -5.96
CA HIS A 21 -7.30 -11.41 -5.23
C HIS A 21 -8.04 -10.08 -5.13
N ARG A 22 -8.76 -9.86 -4.03
CA ARG A 22 -9.18 -8.51 -3.63
C ARG A 22 -7.88 -7.71 -3.51
N THR A 23 -7.49 -7.09 -4.61
CA THR A 23 -6.23 -6.37 -4.71
C THR A 23 -6.39 -5.15 -3.84
N LEU A 24 -5.61 -5.09 -2.78
CA LEU A 24 -5.64 -3.99 -1.86
C LEU A 24 -5.17 -2.73 -2.61
N PRO A 25 -6.00 -1.65 -2.65
CA PRO A 25 -5.61 -0.44 -3.35
C PRO A 25 -4.35 0.16 -2.73
N ARG A 26 -3.46 0.66 -3.59
CA ARG A 26 -2.24 1.35 -3.18
C ARG A 26 -2.61 2.69 -2.55
N PRO A 27 -1.82 3.20 -1.58
CA PRO A 27 -2.08 4.52 -1.01
C PRO A 27 -2.20 5.64 -2.06
N THR A 28 -1.45 5.54 -3.16
CA THR A 28 -1.54 6.49 -4.29
C THR A 28 -2.91 6.47 -4.97
N GLU A 29 -3.53 5.30 -5.11
CA GLU A 29 -4.86 5.15 -5.72
C GLU A 29 -5.94 5.69 -4.79
N ILE A 30 -5.81 5.44 -3.48
CA ILE A 30 -6.71 5.99 -2.46
C ILE A 30 -6.62 7.52 -2.44
N LYS A 31 -5.40 8.09 -2.47
CA LYS A 31 -5.21 9.55 -2.55
C LYS A 31 -5.83 10.12 -3.83
N ALA A 32 -5.61 9.49 -4.98
CA ALA A 32 -6.16 9.95 -6.25
C ALA A 32 -7.70 9.96 -6.24
N TYR A 33 -8.31 8.97 -5.60
CA TYR A 33 -9.76 8.96 -5.37
C TYR A 33 -10.20 10.14 -4.47
N LEU A 34 -9.48 10.39 -3.37
CA LEU A 34 -9.77 11.53 -2.49
C LEU A 34 -9.58 12.88 -3.20
N ASP A 35 -8.64 12.99 -4.13
CA ASP A 35 -8.38 14.20 -4.91
C ASP A 35 -9.58 14.60 -5.78
N GLN A 36 -10.46 13.65 -6.15
CA GLN A 36 -11.69 13.92 -6.91
C GLN A 36 -12.79 14.59 -6.06
N HIS A 37 -12.72 14.46 -4.74
CA HIS A 37 -13.76 14.92 -3.81
C HIS A 37 -13.29 16.01 -2.85
N VAL A 38 -11.97 16.13 -2.62
CA VAL A 38 -11.38 17.04 -1.64
C VAL A 38 -10.29 17.87 -2.30
N VAL A 39 -10.56 19.19 -2.40
CA VAL A 39 -9.62 20.18 -2.93
C VAL A 39 -8.64 20.62 -1.84
N GLY A 40 -7.34 20.61 -2.14
CA GLY A 40 -6.29 20.95 -1.18
C GLY A 40 -6.06 19.85 -0.12
N GLN A 41 -5.58 20.22 1.06
CA GLN A 41 -5.35 19.30 2.19
C GLN A 41 -4.46 18.08 1.84
N GLU A 42 -3.39 18.30 1.06
CA GLU A 42 -2.51 17.24 0.55
C GLU A 42 -1.94 16.33 1.64
N GLN A 43 -1.56 16.93 2.78
CA GLN A 43 -1.03 16.18 3.92
C GLN A 43 -2.09 15.28 4.55
N ALA A 44 -3.31 15.77 4.74
CA ALA A 44 -4.40 14.98 5.31
C ALA A 44 -4.77 13.81 4.40
N LYS A 45 -4.90 14.04 3.09
CA LYS A 45 -5.19 12.99 2.10
C LYS A 45 -4.11 11.90 2.07
N LYS A 46 -2.84 12.28 2.17
CA LYS A 46 -1.72 11.33 2.25
C LYS A 46 -1.79 10.46 3.51
N VAL A 47 -2.01 11.07 4.68
CA VAL A 47 -2.12 10.35 5.96
C VAL A 47 -3.31 9.39 5.93
N MET A 48 -4.47 9.86 5.45
CA MET A 48 -5.68 9.05 5.25
C MET A 48 -5.41 7.85 4.35
N ALA A 49 -4.76 8.05 3.21
CA ALA A 49 -4.48 6.98 2.25
C ALA A 49 -3.59 5.87 2.84
N VAL A 50 -2.55 6.24 3.58
CA VAL A 50 -1.66 5.26 4.24
C VAL A 50 -2.40 4.53 5.36
N ALA A 51 -3.16 5.25 6.18
CA ALA A 51 -3.90 4.66 7.29
C ALA A 51 -4.96 3.67 6.82
N VAL A 52 -5.73 4.01 5.77
CA VAL A 52 -6.75 3.12 5.18
C VAL A 52 -6.09 1.88 4.56
N HIS A 53 -5.01 2.04 3.81
CA HIS A 53 -4.26 0.90 3.26
C HIS A 53 -3.80 -0.06 4.35
N ASN A 54 -3.21 0.48 5.43
CA ASN A 54 -2.77 -0.33 6.57
C ASN A 54 -3.94 -0.94 7.34
N HIS A 55 -5.07 -0.24 7.44
CA HIS A 55 -6.27 -0.76 8.08
C HIS A 55 -6.81 -2.00 7.34
N TYR A 56 -6.91 -1.92 6.02
CA TYR A 56 -7.32 -3.06 5.20
C TYR A 56 -6.29 -4.19 5.23
N LYS A 57 -4.97 -3.89 5.25
CA LYS A 57 -3.96 -4.94 5.51
C LYS A 57 -4.28 -5.65 6.81
N ARG A 58 -4.47 -4.93 7.91
CA ARG A 58 -4.78 -5.58 9.19
C ARG A 58 -6.02 -6.47 9.12
N ILE A 59 -7.09 -6.04 8.45
CA ILE A 59 -8.32 -6.86 8.31
C ILE A 59 -8.07 -8.11 7.47
N LEU A 60 -7.34 -7.99 6.35
CA LEU A 60 -7.11 -9.10 5.42
C LEU A 60 -6.08 -10.11 5.94
N PHE A 61 -5.14 -9.65 6.76
CA PHE A 61 -4.06 -10.47 7.33
C PHE A 61 -4.31 -10.77 8.82
N GLN A 62 -5.53 -10.55 9.34
CA GLN A 62 -5.85 -10.72 10.76
C GLN A 62 -5.82 -12.17 11.23
N ASP A 63 -6.10 -13.10 10.31
CA ASP A 63 -6.21 -14.54 10.57
C ASP A 63 -4.93 -15.32 10.22
N LEU A 64 -3.89 -14.63 9.74
CA LEU A 64 -2.60 -15.24 9.42
C LEU A 64 -1.72 -15.17 10.66
N ASP A 65 -1.62 -16.31 11.35
CA ASP A 65 -0.95 -16.53 12.63
C ASP A 65 0.60 -16.53 12.50
N ASP A 66 1.15 -15.60 11.73
CA ASP A 66 2.59 -15.48 11.42
C ASP A 66 3.39 -14.81 12.56
N GLY A 67 2.84 -14.74 13.78
CA GLY A 67 3.49 -14.17 14.96
C GLY A 67 3.70 -12.65 14.93
N VAL A 68 3.37 -11.97 13.83
CA VAL A 68 3.48 -10.51 13.68
C VAL A 68 2.09 -9.87 13.69
N LYS A 69 1.68 -9.40 14.86
CA LYS A 69 0.40 -8.70 15.04
C LYS A 69 0.50 -7.24 14.60
N LEU A 70 -0.37 -6.83 13.69
CA LEU A 70 -0.46 -5.44 13.24
C LEU A 70 -1.28 -4.59 14.21
N GLU A 71 -0.64 -3.62 14.86
CA GLU A 71 -1.28 -2.70 15.83
C GLU A 71 -2.21 -1.66 15.20
N LYS A 72 -3.19 -1.16 15.97
CA LYS A 72 -4.12 -0.12 15.53
C LYS A 72 -3.50 1.27 15.68
N SER A 73 -3.43 2.02 14.59
CA SER A 73 -3.19 3.46 14.63
C SER A 73 -4.49 4.20 14.31
N ASN A 74 -5.04 4.89 15.30
CA ASN A 74 -6.18 5.79 15.10
C ASN A 74 -5.71 7.12 14.50
N ILE A 75 -6.59 7.77 13.74
CA ILE A 75 -6.36 9.12 13.23
C ILE A 75 -7.22 10.07 14.03
N LEU A 76 -6.62 11.17 14.51
CA LEU A 76 -7.34 12.35 14.96
C LEU A 76 -7.16 13.43 13.89
N VAL A 77 -8.27 13.96 13.38
CA VAL A 77 -8.26 15.04 12.38
C VAL A 77 -8.69 16.32 13.07
N LEU A 78 -7.89 17.37 12.91
CA LEU A 78 -8.17 18.73 13.39
C LEU A 78 -8.04 19.68 12.20
N GLY A 79 -8.96 20.64 12.11
CA GLY A 79 -8.92 21.67 11.07
C GLY A 79 -9.65 22.94 11.52
N PRO A 80 -9.20 24.13 11.06
CA PRO A 80 -10.02 25.34 11.08
C PRO A 80 -11.14 25.26 10.03
#